data_AF-A0A1A8CJC6-F1
#
_entry.id   AF-A0A1A8CJC6-F1
#
_cell.length_a   1.000
_cell.length_b   1.000
_cell.length_c   1.000
_cell.angle_alpha   90.00
_cell.angle_beta   90.00
_cell.angle_gamma   90.00
#
_symmetry.space_group_name_H-M   'P 1'
#
loop_
_entity.id
_entity.type
_entity.pdbx_description
1 polymer ?
#
loop_
_entity_poly.entity_id
_entity_poly.type
_entity_poly.pdbx_seq_one_letter_code
_entity_poly.pdbx_strand_id
1 'polypeptide(L)'
;VQRLDAILTETIPIHGRGNFPTLEMQPRQIVKVVRTRMEEKQIHVRDVRLNGSAASHILHEYSGLGYKDLDLIFCADLKGESEFQTVKDIVLDCLLDFFPDCVNK
;
A
#
# COMPACT_ATOMS: atom_id res chain seq x y z
N VAL A 1 -13.73 -10.13 10.37
CA VAL A 1 -13.27 -9.92 8.97
C VAL A 1 -13.84 -8.62 8.36
N GLN A 2 -15.10 -8.25 8.60
CA GLN A 2 -15.70 -7.01 8.09
C GLN A 2 -14.86 -5.74 8.34
N ARG A 3 -14.28 -5.57 9.54
CA ARG A 3 -13.42 -4.41 9.84
C ARG A 3 -12.15 -4.33 8.99
N LEU A 4 -11.52 -5.47 8.70
CA LEU A 4 -10.37 -5.52 7.80
C LEU A 4 -10.79 -5.11 6.38
N ASP A 5 -11.92 -5.63 5.92
CA ASP A 5 -12.45 -5.29 4.58
C ASP A 5 -12.78 -3.79 4.47
N ALA A 6 -13.41 -3.21 5.51
CA ALA A 6 -13.67 -1.77 5.58
C ALA A 6 -12.38 -0.95 5.46
N ILE A 7 -11.36 -1.25 6.27
CA ILE A 7 -10.07 -0.52 6.22
C ILE A 7 -9.37 -0.68 4.86
N LEU A 8 -9.45 -1.86 4.25
CA LEU A 8 -8.80 -2.10 2.96
C LEU A 8 -9.55 -1.49 1.76
N THR A 9 -10.84 -1.22 1.90
CA THR A 9 -11.71 -0.66 0.83
C THR A 9 -12.06 0.80 1.03
N GLU A 10 -11.79 1.37 2.21
CA GLU A 10 -11.86 2.79 2.47
C GLU A 10 -10.87 3.54 1.57
N THR A 11 -11.35 4.61 0.95
CA THR A 11 -10.50 5.53 0.19
C THR A 11 -9.78 6.44 1.18
N ILE A 12 -8.46 6.41 1.16
CA ILE A 12 -7.57 7.24 1.97
C ILE A 12 -6.84 8.26 1.10
N PRO A 13 -6.62 9.49 1.62
CA PRO A 13 -5.83 10.49 0.91
C PRO A 13 -4.33 10.26 1.12
N ILE A 14 -3.55 10.34 0.04
CA ILE A 14 -2.10 10.54 0.10
C ILE A 14 -1.79 11.96 -0.37
N HIS A 15 -1.38 12.80 0.57
CA HIS A 15 -1.09 14.21 0.28
C HIS A 15 0.20 14.37 -0.52
N GLY A 16 0.08 14.97 -1.70
CA GLY A 16 1.21 15.40 -2.51
C GLY A 16 1.99 16.54 -1.84
N ARG A 17 3.32 16.52 -1.98
CA ARG A 17 4.17 17.62 -1.53
C ARG A 17 4.29 18.68 -2.63
N GLY A 18 4.20 19.97 -2.27
CA GLY A 18 4.31 21.07 -3.24
C GLY A 18 3.03 21.20 -4.07
N ASN A 19 3.15 21.19 -5.40
CA ASN A 19 2.01 21.31 -6.32
C ASN A 19 1.45 19.96 -6.77
N PHE A 20 1.92 18.85 -6.22
CA PHE A 20 1.38 17.52 -6.50
C PHE A 20 -0.02 17.39 -5.90
N PRO A 21 -0.97 16.76 -6.61
CA PRO A 21 -2.33 16.57 -6.11
C PRO A 21 -2.33 15.63 -4.88
N THR A 22 -3.42 15.68 -4.11
CA THR A 22 -3.74 14.58 -3.20
C THR A 22 -4.26 13.41 -4.03
N LEU A 23 -3.71 12.22 -3.81
CA LEU A 23 -4.18 11.00 -4.45
C LEU A 23 -5.24 10.35 -3.57
N GLU A 24 -6.35 9.94 -4.17
CA GLU A 24 -7.42 9.19 -3.50
C GLU A 24 -7.24 7.71 -3.81
N MET A 25 -6.95 6.89 -2.80
CA MET A 25 -6.62 5.49 -3.05
C MET A 25 -7.12 4.53 -1.98
N GLN A 26 -7.35 3.29 -2.38
CA GLN A 26 -7.72 2.21 -1.47
C GLN A 26 -6.51 1.34 -1.17
N PRO A 27 -6.21 1.00 0.11
CA PRO A 27 -5.08 0.13 0.46
C PRO A 27 -5.10 -1.21 -0.28
N ARG A 28 -6.29 -1.77 -0.52
CA ARG A 28 -6.46 -3.00 -1.31
C ARG A 28 -5.91 -2.88 -2.73
N GLN A 29 -6.05 -1.72 -3.37
CA GLN A 29 -5.56 -1.51 -4.74
C GLN A 29 -4.04 -1.45 -4.75
N ILE A 30 -3.43 -0.75 -3.80
CA ILE A 30 -1.96 -0.72 -3.64
C ILE A 30 -1.40 -2.13 -3.47
N VAL A 31 -1.99 -2.91 -2.54
CA VAL A 31 -1.58 -4.31 -2.32
C VAL A 31 -1.67 -5.13 -3.60
N LYS A 32 -2.77 -4.99 -4.34
CA LYS A 32 -2.99 -5.73 -5.58
C LYS A 32 -1.98 -5.36 -6.66
N VAL A 33 -1.79 -4.06 -6.92
CA VAL A 33 -0.91 -3.56 -7.99
C VAL A 33 0.55 -3.86 -7.66
N VAL A 34 1.02 -3.52 -6.47
CA VAL A 34 2.42 -3.73 -6.05
C VAL A 34 2.75 -5.22 -6.08
N ARG A 35 1.90 -6.08 -5.51
CA ARG A 35 2.14 -7.54 -5.54
C ARG A 35 2.20 -8.07 -6.97
N THR A 36 1.24 -7.70 -7.82
CA THR A 36 1.19 -8.18 -9.22
C THR A 36 2.46 -7.79 -9.96
N ARG A 37 2.89 -6.52 -9.86
CA ARG A 37 4.09 -6.02 -10.53
C ARG A 37 5.38 -6.64 -9.97
N MET A 38 5.45 -6.93 -8.67
CA MET A 38 6.58 -7.68 -8.09
C MET A 38 6.66 -9.09 -8.68
N GLU A 39 5.53 -9.79 -8.76
CA GLU A 39 5.46 -11.14 -9.34
C GLU A 39 5.83 -11.14 -10.84
N GLU A 40 5.38 -10.15 -11.61
CA GLU A 40 5.77 -9.94 -13.02
C GLU A 40 7.30 -9.76 -13.18
N LYS A 41 7.94 -9.07 -12.24
CA LYS A 41 9.41 -8.89 -12.18
C LYS A 41 10.15 -10.07 -11.56
N GLN A 42 9.49 -11.21 -11.36
CA GLN A 42 10.06 -12.43 -10.77
C GLN A 42 10.50 -12.26 -9.30
N ILE A 43 9.95 -11.27 -8.59
CA ILE A 43 10.13 -11.09 -7.15
C ILE A 43 8.96 -11.78 -6.46
N HIS A 44 9.23 -12.95 -5.86
CA HIS A 44 8.18 -13.74 -5.22
C HIS A 44 7.71 -13.07 -3.93
N VAL A 45 6.41 -12.83 -3.80
CA VAL A 45 5.77 -12.33 -2.57
C VAL A 45 5.02 -13.47 -1.89
N ARG A 46 5.56 -13.96 -0.76
CA ARG A 46 4.97 -15.10 -0.04
C ARG A 46 3.63 -14.74 0.58
N ASP A 47 3.58 -13.60 1.27
CA ASP A 47 2.38 -13.08 1.90
C ASP A 47 2.43 -11.55 2.03
N VAL A 48 1.26 -10.96 2.27
CA VAL A 48 1.10 -9.54 2.59
C VAL A 48 0.36 -9.44 3.91
N ARG A 49 0.90 -8.67 4.84
CA ARG A 49 0.37 -8.54 6.21
C ARG A 49 0.02 -7.10 6.50
N LEU A 50 -1.07 -6.90 7.21
CA LEU A 50 -1.37 -5.65 7.89
C LEU A 50 -0.77 -5.71 9.29
N ASN A 51 -0.01 -4.68 9.66
CA ASN A 51 0.64 -4.57 10.95
C ASN A 51 0.22 -3.29 11.68
N GLY A 52 0.84 -3.04 12.82
CA GLY A 52 0.71 -1.80 13.56
C GLY A 52 -0.60 -1.68 14.33
N SER A 53 -0.91 -0.46 14.74
CA SER A 53 -2.12 -0.15 15.50
C SER A 53 -3.40 -0.48 14.73
N ALA A 54 -3.38 -0.44 13.39
CA ALA A 54 -4.50 -0.84 12.54
C ALA A 54 -4.87 -2.32 12.74
N ALA A 55 -3.88 -3.22 12.82
CA ALA A 55 -4.14 -4.64 13.08
C ALA A 55 -4.81 -4.85 14.45
N SER A 56 -4.32 -4.18 15.50
CA SER A 56 -4.92 -4.24 16.83
C SER A 56 -6.35 -3.67 16.86
N HIS A 57 -6.59 -2.55 16.15
CA HIS A 57 -7.91 -1.93 16.05
C HIS A 57 -8.93 -2.84 15.35
N ILE A 58 -8.51 -3.58 14.32
CA ILE A 58 -9.36 -4.58 13.65
C ILE A 58 -9.79 -5.70 14.59
N LEU A 59 -8.88 -6.14 15.47
CA LEU A 59 -9.16 -7.21 16.41
C LEU A 59 -10.04 -6.71 17.58
N HIS A 60 -9.83 -5.50 18.07
CA HIS A 60 -10.54 -4.96 19.22
C HIS A 60 -10.87 -3.46 19.09
N GLU A 61 -12.16 -3.14 19.04
CA GLU A 61 -12.73 -1.81 18.77
C GLU A 61 -12.46 -0.79 19.89
N TYR A 62 -12.40 -1.27 21.13
CA TYR A 62 -12.18 -0.45 22.33
C TYR A 62 -10.77 -0.62 22.89
N SER A 63 -9.75 -0.72 22.04
CA SER A 63 -8.35 -0.71 22.50
C SER A 63 -7.96 0.61 23.19
N GLY A 64 -8.81 1.65 23.14
CA GLY A 64 -8.46 3.02 23.55
C GLY A 64 -7.42 3.68 22.64
N LEU A 65 -6.95 2.93 21.64
CA LEU A 65 -5.93 3.28 20.69
C LEU A 65 -6.62 3.26 19.32
N GLY A 66 -7.03 4.44 18.82
CA GLY A 66 -7.28 4.57 17.39
C GLY A 66 -6.03 4.13 16.60
N TYR A 67 -6.17 3.91 15.31
CA TYR A 67 -5.01 3.72 14.44
C TYR A 67 -4.71 5.01 13.69
N LYS A 68 -3.43 5.38 13.63
CA LYS A 68 -2.97 6.57 12.92
C LYS A 68 -2.33 6.22 11.58
N ASP A 69 -1.65 5.07 11.55
CA ASP A 69 -0.85 4.61 10.43
C ASP A 69 -1.36 3.25 9.94
N LEU A 70 -1.15 2.98 8.65
CA LEU A 70 -1.54 1.74 7.99
C LEU A 70 -0.28 1.04 7.47
N ASP A 71 0.19 0.07 8.23
CA ASP A 71 1.44 -0.62 7.94
C ASP A 71 1.21 -1.88 7.09
N LEU A 72 1.62 -1.84 5.82
CA LEU A 72 1.56 -3.00 4.91
C LEU A 72 2.95 -3.62 4.76
N ILE A 73 3.07 -4.90 5.10
CA ILE A 73 4.32 -5.66 5.00
C ILE A 73 4.19 -6.66 3.86
N PHE A 74 5.06 -6.56 2.86
CA PHE A 74 5.19 -7.53 1.78
C PHE A 74 6.36 -8.47 2.10
N CYS A 75 6.06 -9.72 2.41
CA CYS A 75 7.07 -10.74 2.70
C CYS A 75 7.64 -11.30 1.40
N ALA A 76 8.48 -10.51 0.73
CA ALA A 76 9.09 -10.83 -0.55
C ALA A 76 10.48 -11.49 -0.43
N ASP A 77 10.85 -12.25 -1.45
CA ASP A 77 12.19 -12.80 -1.63
C ASP A 77 13.08 -11.83 -2.40
N LEU A 78 13.98 -11.16 -1.68
CA LEU A 78 14.97 -10.26 -2.24
C LEU A 78 16.37 -10.87 -2.12
N LYS A 79 17.01 -11.11 -3.26
CA LYS A 79 18.32 -11.74 -3.47
C LYS A 79 19.46 -10.74 -3.60
N GLY A 80 19.18 -9.46 -3.89
CA GLY A 80 20.23 -8.44 -4.04
C GLY A 80 19.74 -7.02 -4.29
N GLU A 81 20.67 -6.07 -4.39
CA GLU A 81 20.40 -4.62 -4.50
C GLU A 81 19.55 -4.22 -5.70
N SER A 82 19.68 -4.90 -6.84
CA SER A 82 18.90 -4.59 -8.05
C SER A 82 17.39 -4.77 -7.83
N GLU A 83 16.99 -5.72 -6.98
CA GLU A 83 15.58 -5.94 -6.67
C GLU A 83 15.05 -4.87 -5.72
N PHE A 84 15.87 -4.28 -4.84
CA PHE A 84 15.46 -3.12 -4.04
C PHE A 84 15.12 -1.92 -4.93
N GLN A 85 15.95 -1.66 -5.95
CA GLN A 85 15.67 -0.61 -6.93
C GLN A 85 14.41 -0.93 -7.73
N THR A 86 14.24 -2.19 -8.15
CA THR A 86 13.04 -2.65 -8.85
C THR A 86 11.77 -2.46 -8.01
N VAL A 87 11.80 -2.80 -6.72
CA VAL A 87 10.67 -2.60 -5.80
C VAL A 87 10.35 -1.12 -5.62
N LYS A 88 11.39 -0.27 -5.48
CA LYS A 88 11.21 1.18 -5.41
C LYS A 88 10.49 1.70 -6.67
N ASP A 89 10.95 1.30 -7.85
CA ASP A 89 10.36 1.75 -9.12
C ASP A 89 8.92 1.25 -9.27
N ILE A 90 8.63 0.00 -8.89
CA ILE A 90 7.26 -0.55 -8.85
C ILE A 90 6.33 0.31 -7.98
N VAL A 91 6.79 0.70 -6.78
CA VAL A 91 5.97 1.49 -5.85
C VAL A 91 5.75 2.91 -6.40
N LEU A 92 6.78 3.54 -6.97
CA LEU A 92 6.65 4.86 -7.59
C LEU A 92 5.72 4.83 -8.80
N ASP A 93 5.87 3.84 -9.68
CA ASP A 93 4.97 3.64 -10.83
C ASP A 93 3.55 3.33 -10.38
N CYS A 94 3.38 2.61 -9.26
CA CYS A 94 2.07 2.36 -8.68
C CYS A 94 1.40 3.67 -8.25
N LEU A 95 2.14 4.62 -7.66
CA LEU A 95 1.60 5.92 -7.28
C LEU A 95 1.19 6.74 -8.52
N LEU A 96 1.95 6.66 -9.61
CA LEU A 96 1.63 7.34 -10.88
C LEU A 96 0.33 6.85 -11.52
N ASP A 97 -0.02 5.58 -11.34
CA ASP A 97 -1.29 5.04 -11.85
C ASP A 97 -2.52 5.76 -11.26
N PHE A 98 -2.41 6.23 -10.00
CA PHE A 98 -3.50 6.89 -9.27
C PHE A 98 -3.54 8.42 -9.47
N PHE A 99 -2.69 8.97 -10.33
CA PHE A 99 -2.80 10.39 -10.67
C PHE A 99 -4.11 10.67 -11.40
N PRO A 100 -4.81 11.77 -11.06
CA PRO A 100 -6.00 12.18 -11.79
C PRO A 100 -5.69 12.41 -13.27
N ASP A 101 -6.62 12.08 -14.16
CA ASP A 101 -6.46 12.21 -15.62
C ASP A 101 -6.15 13.64 -16.09
N CYS A 102 -6.45 14.64 -15.25
CA CYS A 102 -6.18 16.06 -15.52
C CYS A 102 -4.73 16.49 -15.20
N VAL A 103 -3.84 15.56 -14.83
CA VAL A 103 -2.43 15.82 -14.53
C VAL A 103 -1.56 15.14 -15.58
N ASN A 104 -0.56 15.87 -16.10
CA ASN A 104 0.41 15.31 -17.03
C ASN A 104 1.29 14.29 -16.28
N LYS A 105 1.42 13.07 -16.82
CA LYS A 105 2.22 11.98 -16.24
C LYS A 105 3.67 12.06 -16.68
#